data_AF-A0A6G6Y211-F1
#
_entry.id   AF-A0A6G6Y211-F1
#
_cell.length_a   1.000
_cell.length_b   1.000
_cell.length_c   1.000
_cell.angle_alpha   90.00
_cell.angle_beta   90.00
_cell.angle_gamma   90.00
#
_symmetry.space_group_name_H-M   'P 1'
#
loop_
_entity.id
_entity.type
_entity.pdbx_description
1 polymer ?
#
loop_
_entity_poly.entity_id
_entity_poly.type
_entity_poly.pdbx_seq_one_letter_code
_entity_poly.pdbx_strand_id
1 'polypeptide(L)' 'MGEEADRIEYICATCGGTAVTREAWAEWNVTAQTWVLCDIFDFAFCHLCHRETRLTARNASR' A
#
# COMPACT_ATOMS: atom_id res chain seq x y z
N MET A 1 -0.30 9.03 -26.40
CA MET A 1 1.01 8.92 -25.73
C MET A 1 0.73 8.96 -24.24
N GLY A 2 0.67 7.79 -23.59
CA GLY A 2 0.45 7.75 -22.15
C GLY A 2 1.75 8.07 -21.44
N GLU A 3 1.73 9.05 -20.55
CA GLU A 3 2.79 9.28 -19.58
C GLU A 3 3.06 7.97 -18.84
N GLU A 4 4.26 7.40 -18.96
CA GLU A 4 4.74 6.41 -18.00
C GLU A 4 4.88 7.15 -16.67
N ALA A 5 3.80 7.14 -15.88
CA ALA A 5 3.83 7.65 -14.53
C ALA A 5 4.97 6.94 -13.80
N ASP A 6 5.90 7.74 -13.26
CA ASP A 6 7.06 7.26 -12.52
C ASP A 6 6.56 6.26 -11.47
N ARG A 7 6.97 4.99 -11.59
CA ARG A 7 6.44 3.94 -10.73
C ARG A 7 6.92 4.19 -9.32
N ILE A 8 6.01 4.14 -8.34
CA ILE A 8 6.35 4.34 -6.93
C ILE A 8 6.37 3.00 -6.20
N GLU A 9 7.40 2.80 -5.39
CA GLU A 9 7.50 1.70 -4.43
C GLU A 9 7.42 2.24 -3.00
N TYR A 10 6.53 1.68 -2.20
CA TYR A 10 6.45 1.97 -0.76
C TYR A 10 7.35 1.03 0.03
N ILE A 11 8.13 1.60 0.93
CA ILE A 11 9.04 0.87 1.81
C ILE A 11 8.81 1.21 3.28
N CYS A 12 9.16 0.27 4.16
CA CYS A 12 9.19 0.49 5.59
C CYS A 12 10.26 1.54 5.95
N ALA A 13 9.87 2.60 6.64
CA ALA A 13 10.79 3.65 7.07
C ALA A 13 11.90 3.16 8.03
N THR A 14 11.72 2.02 8.71
CA THR A 14 12.75 1.43 9.59
C THR A 14 13.73 0.55 8.82
N CYS A 15 13.25 -0.49 8.13
CA CYS A 15 14.13 -1.52 7.55
C CYS A 15 14.39 -1.33 6.05
N GLY A 16 13.67 -0.42 5.39
CA GLY A 16 13.75 -0.22 3.94
C GLY A 16 13.15 -1.34 3.09
N GLY A 17 12.56 -2.36 3.70
CA GLY A 17 11.93 -3.46 2.99
C GLY A 17 10.56 -3.12 2.41
N THR A 18 10.14 -3.88 1.41
CA THR A 18 8.96 -3.61 0.57
C THR A 18 7.72 -4.40 0.98
N ALA A 19 7.86 -5.37 1.90
CA ALA A 19 6.74 -6.15 2.41
C ALA A 19 5.96 -5.34 3.46
N VAL A 20 5.23 -4.34 2.98
CA VAL A 20 4.42 -3.41 3.78
C VAL A 20 2.96 -3.42 3.35
N THR A 21 2.05 -3.19 4.29
CA THR A 21 0.60 -3.09 4.07
C THR A 21 0.03 -1.86 4.76
N ARG A 22 -1.10 -1.34 4.26
CA ARG A 22 -1.94 -0.34 4.95
C ARG A 22 -3.24 -0.98 5.38
N GLU A 23 -3.78 -0.49 6.48
CA GLU A 23 -5.16 -0.77 6.84
C GLU A 23 -6.11 -0.08 5.87
N ALA A 24 -7.20 -0.75 5.55
CA ALA A 24 -8.21 -0.21 4.67
C ALA A 24 -9.58 -0.80 4.98
N TRP A 25 -10.63 -0.03 4.72
CA TRP A 25 -12.00 -0.52 4.76
C TRP A 25 -12.39 -0.96 3.34
N ALA A 26 -12.83 -2.21 3.22
CA ALA A 26 -13.57 -2.68 2.06
C ALA A 26 -15.03 -3.00 2.39
N GLU A 27 -15.95 -2.64 1.49
CA GLU A 27 -17.38 -2.94 1.60
C GLU A 27 -17.82 -3.95 0.54
N TRP A 28 -18.86 -4.73 0.86
CA TRP A 28 -19.44 -5.69 -0.07
C TRP A 28 -20.35 -4.97 -1.06
N ASN A 29 -19.96 -4.94 -2.34
CA ASN A 29 -20.81 -4.43 -3.40
C ASN A 29 -21.76 -5.53 -3.89
N VAL A 30 -23.05 -5.41 -3.58
CA VAL A 30 -24.06 -6.42 -3.95
C VAL A 30 -24.27 -6.53 -5.47
N THR A 31 -24.15 -5.44 -6.23
CA THR A 31 -24.35 -5.49 -7.68
C THR A 31 -23.18 -6.17 -8.38
N ALA A 32 -21.95 -5.84 -7.97
CA ALA A 32 -20.73 -6.40 -8.54
C ALA A 32 -20.31 -7.74 -7.90
N GLN A 33 -20.95 -8.13 -6.79
CA GLN A 33 -20.63 -9.32 -5.99
C GLN A 33 -19.13 -9.42 -5.66
N THR A 34 -18.55 -8.30 -5.24
CA THR A 34 -17.13 -8.21 -4.88
C THR A 34 -16.93 -7.25 -3.71
N TRP A 35 -15.84 -7.46 -2.98
CA TRP A 35 -15.33 -6.46 -2.04
C TRP A 35 -14.72 -5.30 -2.82
N VAL A 36 -15.06 -4.08 -2.42
CA VAL A 36 -14.53 -2.84 -3.01
C VAL A 36 -13.82 -2.07 -1.91
N LEU A 37 -12.60 -1.62 -2.19
CA LEU A 37 -11.84 -0.75 -1.29
C LEU A 37 -12.52 0.63 -1.24
N CYS A 38 -12.98 1.02 -0.06
CA CYS A 38 -13.69 2.29 0.14
C CYS A 38 -12.76 3.38 0.66
N ASP A 39 -11.89 3.04 1.61
CA ASP A 39 -10.95 4.00 2.20
C ASP A 39 -9.66 3.33 2.69
N ILE A 40 -8.58 4.09 2.79
CA ILE A 40 -7.27 3.64 3.27
C ILE A 40 -6.83 4.53 4.43
N PHE A 41 -6.49 3.91 5.55
CA PHE A 41 -6.11 4.61 6.78
C PHE A 41 -4.59 4.77 6.93
N ASP A 42 -4.17 5.60 7.87
CA ASP A 42 -2.75 5.90 8.11
C ASP A 42 -1.98 4.76 8.79
N PHE A 43 -2.69 3.78 9.37
CA PHE A 43 -2.05 2.61 9.94
C PHE A 43 -1.35 1.79 8.85
N ALA A 44 -0.07 1.49 9.08
CA ALA A 44 0.71 0.64 8.20
C ALA A 44 1.54 -0.38 8.98
N PHE A 45 1.71 -1.57 8.40
CA PHE A 45 2.40 -2.68 9.02
C PHE A 45 3.55 -3.16 8.14
N CYS A 46 4.71 -3.46 8.75
CA CYS A 46 5.83 -4.08 8.07
C CYS A 46 5.88 -5.58 8.41
N HIS A 47 5.75 -6.44 7.41
CA HIS A 47 5.80 -7.89 7.61
C HIS A 47 7.21 -8.41 7.94
N LEU A 48 8.27 -7.67 7.59
CA LEU A 48 9.65 -8.03 7.93
C LEU A 48 10.02 -7.64 9.36
N CYS A 49 9.55 -6.48 9.83
CA CYS A 49 9.76 -6.04 11.21
C CYS A 49 8.70 -6.60 12.18
N HIS A 50 7.61 -7.17 11.63
CA HIS A 50 6.45 -7.68 12.35
C HIS A 50 5.87 -6.68 13.36
N ARG A 51 5.73 -5.41 12.93
CA ARG A 51 5.25 -4.29 13.74
C ARG A 51 4.69 -3.16 12.86
N GLU A 52 4.01 -2.22 13.50
CA GLU A 52 3.59 -0.95 12.88
C GLU A 52 4.79 -0.17 12.32
N THR A 53 4.58 0.50 11.19
CA THR A 53 5.60 1.33 10.54
C THR A 53 4.99 2.55 9.86
N ARG A 54 5.87 3.46 9.42
CA ARG A 54 5.53 4.50 8.44
C ARG A 54 6.01 4.08 7.06
N LEU A 55 5.25 4.47 6.03
CA LEU A 55 5.61 4.21 4.64
C LEU A 55 6.39 5.38 4.06
N THR A 56 7.48 5.07 3.35
CA THR A 56 8.24 6.03 2.55
C THR A 56 8.10 5.65 1.09
N ALA A 57 7.79 6.62 0.22
CA ALA A 57 7.73 6.42 -1.23
C ALA A 57 9.12 6.63 -1.84
N ARG A 58 9.48 5.79 -2.81
CA ARG A 58 10.64 5.99 -3.70
C ARG A 58 10.29 5.60 -5.13
N ASN A 59 11.07 6.08 -6.09
CA ASN A 59 10.94 5.65 -7.48
C ASN A 59 11.36 4.19 -7.61
N ALA A 60 10.47 3.36 -8.14
CA ALA A 60 10.76 1.99 -8.50
C ALA A 60 11.68 2.02 -9.72
N SER A 61 12.89 1.49 -9.56
CA SER A 61 13.80 1.33 -10.69
C SER A 61 13.21 0.31 -11.66
N ARG A 62 13.27 0.62 -12.97
CA ARG A 62 12.71 -0.22 -14.04
C ARG A 62 13.29 -1.63 -14.06
#